data_AF-A0A8X6RHD3-F1
#
_entry.id   AF-A0A8X6RHD3-F1
#
_cell.length_a   1.000
_cell.length_b   1.000
_cell.length_c   1.000
_cell.angle_alpha   90.00
_cell.angle_beta   90.00
_cell.angle_gamma   90.00
#
_symmetry.space_group_name_H-M   'P 1'
#
loop_
_entity.id
_entity.type
_entity.pdbx_description
1 polymer ?
#
loop_
_entity_poly.entity_id
_entity_poly.type
_entity_poly.pdbx_seq_one_letter_code
_entity_poly.pdbx_strand_id
1 'polypeptide(L)'
;MQITGKPQMARIVRHNDESSVISRLWQRFQDYGNVSSCYSTGRPRVTTPNEDRYIWQLLPKETDGAQHQTCLVSSRTTVSRKTMYRRLGHIDLYAHRPVRCVPLNATHCRLRLTWSREHALWTPQQWSCVLFSDESRFSLQSDSRRTLIWRAPGTRYHQENTIERHRYGGAGWLAFGEELFLVPELTCMFRV
;
A
#
# COMPACT_ATOMS: atom_id res chain seq x y z
N MET A 1 -17.99 21.41 -40.73
CA MET A 1 -16.80 20.67 -40.24
C MET A 1 -15.61 21.61 -40.22
N GLN A 2 -14.74 21.46 -39.23
CA GLN A 2 -13.98 22.53 -38.56
C GLN A 2 -12.87 23.19 -39.39
N ILE A 3 -12.83 24.53 -39.37
CA ILE A 3 -11.76 25.40 -39.93
C ILE A 3 -10.69 25.69 -38.84
N THR A 4 -10.44 24.75 -37.93
CA THR A 4 -9.57 24.96 -36.75
C THR A 4 -8.09 24.64 -37.01
N GLY A 5 -7.74 23.93 -38.09
CA GLY A 5 -6.35 23.51 -38.35
C GLY A 5 -5.46 24.49 -39.12
N LYS A 6 -6.03 25.43 -39.89
CA LYS A 6 -5.27 26.46 -40.64
C LYS A 6 -4.39 27.38 -39.77
N PRO A 7 -4.85 27.89 -38.61
CA PRO A 7 -4.01 28.75 -37.76
C PRO A 7 -2.84 27.99 -37.10
N GLN A 8 -2.96 26.68 -36.88
CA GLN A 8 -1.90 25.85 -36.29
C GLN A 8 -0.71 25.69 -37.25
N MET A 9 -0.99 25.46 -38.54
CA MET A 9 0.05 25.39 -39.59
C MET A 9 0.75 26.72 -39.79
N ALA A 10 0.00 27.83 -39.81
CA ALA A 10 0.57 29.17 -39.92
C ALA A 10 1.47 29.54 -38.72
N ARG A 11 1.25 28.96 -37.54
CA ARG A 11 2.14 29.13 -36.38
C ARG A 11 3.42 28.32 -36.53
N ILE A 12 3.34 27.08 -37.03
CA ILE A 12 4.48 26.17 -37.19
C ILE A 12 5.44 26.66 -38.27
N VAL A 13 4.94 27.12 -39.42
CA VAL A 13 5.77 27.68 -40.52
C VAL A 13 6.55 28.93 -40.07
N ARG A 14 6.02 29.70 -39.12
CA ARG A 14 6.72 30.89 -38.59
C ARG A 14 7.88 30.59 -37.63
N HIS A 15 7.98 29.37 -37.11
CA HIS A 15 8.98 28.98 -36.11
C HIS A 15 9.92 27.87 -36.59
N ASN A 16 9.82 27.45 -37.85
CA ASN A 16 10.67 26.42 -38.44
C ASN A 16 11.26 26.95 -39.74
N ASP A 17 12.59 26.96 -39.86
CA ASP A 17 13.29 27.47 -41.05
C ASP A 17 13.65 26.36 -42.04
N GLU A 18 13.46 25.09 -41.67
CA GLU A 18 13.76 23.93 -42.52
C GLU A 18 12.56 23.53 -43.41
N SER A 19 12.74 23.68 -44.72
CA SER A 19 11.73 23.31 -45.74
C SER A 19 11.31 21.83 -45.67
N SER A 20 12.24 20.94 -45.32
CA SER A 20 11.97 19.50 -45.19
C SER A 20 11.03 19.16 -44.02
N VAL A 21 11.09 19.95 -42.94
CA VAL A 21 10.23 19.77 -41.76
C VAL A 21 8.84 20.31 -42.04
N ILE A 22 8.74 21.48 -42.68
CA ILE A 22 7.47 22.08 -43.09
C ILE A 22 6.71 21.15 -44.05
N SER A 23 7.38 20.58 -45.06
CA SER A 23 6.76 19.64 -46.00
C SER A 23 6.23 18.38 -45.32
N ARG A 24 7.01 17.78 -44.40
CA ARG A 24 6.60 16.59 -43.63
C ARG A 24 5.41 16.87 -42.72
N LEU A 25 5.39 18.02 -42.04
CA LEU A 25 4.28 18.41 -41.18
C LEU A 25 3.03 18.75 -42.00
N TRP A 26 3.18 19.39 -43.17
CA TRP A 26 2.08 19.67 -44.10
C TRP A 26 1.41 18.39 -44.59
N GLN A 27 2.18 17.40 -45.01
CA GLN A 27 1.64 16.12 -45.46
C GLN A 27 0.89 15.40 -44.32
N ARG A 28 1.48 15.37 -43.13
CA ARG A 28 0.83 14.83 -41.92
C ARG A 28 -0.50 15.51 -41.58
N PHE A 29 -0.60 16.82 -41.79
CA PHE A 29 -1.83 17.56 -41.58
C PHE A 29 -2.91 17.19 -42.59
N GLN A 30 -2.55 16.95 -43.86
CA GLN A 30 -3.49 16.48 -44.87
C GLN A 30 -4.02 15.08 -44.55
N ASP A 31 -3.14 14.19 -44.06
CA ASP A 31 -3.50 12.79 -43.77
C ASP A 31 -4.37 12.63 -42.50
N TYR A 32 -4.05 13.36 -41.42
CA TYR A 32 -4.66 13.15 -40.10
C TYR A 32 -5.42 14.36 -39.54
N GLY A 33 -5.39 15.51 -40.22
CA GLY A 33 -6.01 16.76 -39.76
C GLY A 33 -5.34 17.39 -38.53
N ASN A 34 -4.19 16.86 -38.09
CA ASN A 34 -3.50 17.30 -36.88
C ASN A 34 -1.97 17.15 -37.02
N VAL A 35 -1.24 18.08 -36.40
CA VAL A 35 0.23 18.16 -36.44
C VAL A 35 0.86 17.92 -35.06
N SER A 36 0.04 17.62 -34.05
CA SER A 36 0.56 17.20 -32.75
C SER A 36 1.43 15.95 -32.90
N SER A 37 2.46 15.85 -32.06
CA SER A 37 3.26 14.64 -31.95
C SER A 37 2.34 13.45 -31.64
N CYS A 38 2.55 12.34 -32.36
CA CYS A 38 1.91 11.07 -32.00
C CYS A 38 2.65 10.51 -30.79
N TYR A 39 1.95 9.77 -29.94
CA TYR A 39 2.60 9.00 -28.89
C TYR A 39 3.61 8.04 -29.53
N SER A 40 4.90 8.25 -29.26
CA SER A 40 5.93 7.30 -29.64
C SER A 40 5.73 6.04 -28.82
N THR A 41 5.79 4.87 -29.47
CA THR A 41 5.96 3.62 -28.76
C THR A 41 7.31 3.70 -28.04
N GLY A 42 7.27 3.72 -26.70
CA GLY A 42 8.47 3.77 -25.88
C GLY A 42 9.27 2.48 -25.99
N ARG A 43 10.39 2.40 -25.26
CA ARG A 43 11.19 1.17 -25.16
C ARG A 43 10.30 -0.02 -24.76
N PRO A 44 10.40 -1.16 -25.46
CA PRO A 44 9.64 -2.35 -25.10
C PRO A 44 9.98 -2.81 -23.68
N ARG A 45 9.00 -3.44 -23.05
CA ARG A 45 9.08 -3.95 -21.69
C ARG A 45 10.04 -5.14 -21.64
N VAL A 46 10.81 -5.24 -20.54
CA VAL A 46 11.71 -6.38 -20.27
C VAL A 46 10.93 -7.66 -19.96
N THR A 47 9.72 -7.53 -19.41
CA THR A 47 8.84 -8.65 -19.06
C THR A 47 7.57 -8.63 -19.91
N THR A 48 7.06 -9.82 -20.19
CA THR A 48 5.79 -10.06 -20.86
C THR A 48 4.63 -10.12 -19.85
N PRO A 49 3.37 -9.91 -20.29
CA PRO A 49 2.20 -10.01 -19.39
C PRO A 49 2.04 -11.39 -18.73
N ASN A 50 2.47 -12.47 -19.39
CA ASN A 50 2.43 -13.81 -18.81
C ASN A 50 3.47 -13.97 -17.69
N GLU A 51 4.66 -13.41 -17.88
CA GLU A 51 5.70 -13.40 -16.84
C GLU A 51 5.27 -12.55 -15.64
N ASP A 52 4.63 -11.41 -15.87
CA ASP A 52 4.10 -10.54 -14.82
C ASP A 52 3.05 -11.28 -13.95
N ARG A 53 2.24 -12.18 -14.53
CA ARG A 53 1.31 -13.04 -13.75
C ARG A 53 2.04 -14.03 -12.85
N TYR A 54 3.13 -14.61 -13.34
CA TYR A 54 3.93 -15.55 -12.56
C TYR A 54 4.71 -14.84 -11.44
N ILE A 55 5.17 -13.60 -11.68
CA ILE A 55 5.77 -12.74 -10.65
C ILE A 55 4.82 -12.52 -9.50
N TRP A 56 3.53 -12.24 -9.77
CA TRP A 56 2.52 -12.25 -8.71
C TRP A 56 2.47 -13.65 -8.13
N GLN A 57 2.02 -14.68 -8.85
CA GLN A 57 1.69 -15.99 -8.26
C GLN A 57 2.77 -16.60 -7.34
N LEU A 58 4.05 -16.37 -7.62
CA LEU A 58 5.16 -16.84 -6.79
C LEU A 58 5.60 -15.89 -5.67
N LEU A 59 5.09 -14.67 -5.64
CA LEU A 59 5.44 -13.68 -4.62
C LEU A 59 4.98 -14.17 -3.25
N PRO A 60 5.91 -14.32 -2.28
CA PRO A 60 5.52 -14.65 -0.93
C PRO A 60 4.69 -13.51 -0.34
N LYS A 61 3.61 -13.87 0.35
CA LYS A 61 2.67 -12.92 0.96
C LYS A 61 3.33 -12.06 2.03
N GLU A 62 4.22 -12.67 2.81
CA GLU A 62 5.09 -12.02 3.78
C GLU A 62 6.51 -11.97 3.23
N THR A 63 7.13 -10.81 3.26
CA THR A 63 8.52 -10.62 2.86
C THR A 63 9.25 -9.91 4.00
N ASP A 64 10.28 -10.54 4.54
CA ASP A 64 11.23 -9.84 5.40
C ASP A 64 11.98 -8.81 4.56
N GLY A 65 12.10 -7.56 5.05
CA GLY A 65 12.74 -6.47 4.29
C GLY A 65 14.18 -6.74 3.82
N ALA A 66 14.82 -7.83 4.27
CA ALA A 66 16.11 -8.31 3.79
C ALA A 66 16.03 -9.23 2.55
N GLN A 67 14.90 -9.90 2.31
CA GLN A 67 14.73 -10.93 1.27
C GLN A 67 14.11 -10.40 -0.04
N HIS A 68 14.38 -9.15 -0.40
CA HIS A 68 14.03 -8.63 -1.74
C HIS A 68 14.93 -9.16 -2.86
N GLN A 69 15.47 -10.37 -2.70
CA GLN A 69 16.33 -11.01 -3.67
C GLN A 69 15.64 -12.27 -4.18
N THR A 70 15.19 -12.15 -5.42
CA THR A 70 15.08 -13.21 -6.42
C THR A 70 13.92 -14.17 -6.26
N CYS A 71 12.86 -13.94 -7.05
CA CYS A 71 12.02 -15.03 -7.56
C CYS A 71 12.08 -14.97 -9.08
N LEU A 72 12.69 -16.00 -9.66
CA LEU A 72 12.87 -16.24 -11.09
C LEU A 72 11.52 -16.49 -11.76
N VAL A 73 11.37 -16.02 -13.00
CA VAL A 73 10.32 -16.46 -13.91
C VAL A 73 11.01 -16.97 -15.16
N SER A 74 11.09 -18.30 -15.29
CA SER A 74 11.04 -19.17 -16.48
C SER A 74 11.76 -18.81 -17.80
N SER A 75 12.40 -17.65 -17.91
CA SER A 75 12.83 -17.03 -19.15
C SER A 75 14.19 -16.35 -18.99
N ARG A 76 15.20 -17.05 -18.44
CA ARG A 76 16.65 -16.66 -18.46
C ARG A 76 17.03 -15.21 -18.08
N THR A 77 16.12 -14.42 -17.51
CA THR A 77 16.30 -12.98 -17.36
C THR A 77 16.13 -12.59 -15.90
N THR A 78 17.19 -12.07 -15.30
CA THR A 78 17.17 -11.53 -13.94
C THR A 78 16.44 -10.19 -13.95
N VAL A 79 15.23 -10.16 -13.40
CA VAL A 79 14.44 -8.93 -13.27
C VAL A 79 14.91 -8.14 -12.05
N SER A 80 15.19 -6.85 -12.22
CA SER A 80 15.56 -5.97 -11.12
C SER A 80 14.38 -5.73 -10.17
N ARG A 81 14.67 -5.53 -8.87
CA ARG A 81 13.68 -5.17 -7.84
C ARG A 81 12.80 -3.98 -8.25
N LYS A 82 13.39 -2.96 -8.89
CA LYS A 82 12.67 -1.77 -9.34
C LYS A 82 11.64 -2.11 -10.42
N THR A 83 11.97 -3.04 -11.32
CA THR A 83 11.04 -3.52 -12.34
C THR A 83 9.90 -4.29 -11.68
N MET A 84 10.20 -5.18 -10.72
CA MET A 84 9.18 -5.92 -9.96
C MET A 84 8.20 -4.97 -9.25
N TYR A 85 8.69 -3.95 -8.54
CA TYR A 85 7.84 -2.99 -7.84
C TYR A 85 6.92 -2.22 -8.80
N ARG A 86 7.43 -1.85 -9.99
CA ARG A 86 6.61 -1.23 -11.03
C ARG A 86 5.54 -2.18 -11.56
N ARG A 87 5.83 -3.48 -11.66
CA ARG A 87 4.83 -4.49 -12.07
C ARG A 87 3.76 -4.69 -11.03
N LEU A 88 4.15 -4.78 -9.76
CA LEU A 88 3.21 -4.90 -8.65
C LEU A 88 2.34 -3.63 -8.53
N GLY A 89 2.91 -2.45 -8.75
CA GLY A 89 2.15 -1.20 -8.79
C GLY A 89 1.13 -1.13 -9.94
N HIS A 90 1.33 -1.85 -11.05
CA HIS A 90 0.34 -1.91 -12.14
C HIS A 90 -0.91 -2.73 -11.76
N ILE A 91 -0.83 -3.56 -10.73
CA ILE A 91 -1.95 -4.34 -10.16
C ILE A 91 -2.34 -3.83 -8.77
N ASP A 92 -1.96 -2.58 -8.46
CA ASP A 92 -2.21 -1.90 -7.18
C ASP A 92 -1.69 -2.63 -5.94
N LEU A 93 -0.61 -3.41 -6.07
CA LEU A 93 0.04 -4.05 -4.93
C LEU A 93 1.28 -3.29 -4.49
N TYR A 94 1.31 -2.96 -3.20
CA TYR A 94 2.39 -2.22 -2.58
C TYR A 94 2.85 -2.92 -1.31
N ALA A 95 4.16 -2.83 -1.04
CA ALA A 95 4.74 -3.35 0.19
C ALA A 95 4.39 -2.42 1.35
N HIS A 96 3.64 -2.94 2.32
CA HIS A 96 3.21 -2.21 3.50
C HIS A 96 3.49 -3.00 4.78
N ARG A 97 3.57 -2.31 5.91
CA ARG A 97 3.60 -2.98 7.21
C ARG A 97 2.21 -3.57 7.51
N PRO A 98 2.14 -4.85 7.89
CA PRO A 98 0.90 -5.45 8.36
C PRO A 98 0.47 -4.84 9.69
N VAL A 99 -0.83 -4.88 9.97
CA VAL A 99 -1.32 -4.60 11.33
C VAL A 99 -1.12 -5.86 12.16
N ARG A 100 -0.55 -5.70 13.36
CA ARG A 100 -0.48 -6.76 14.36
C ARG A 100 -1.56 -6.54 15.39
N CYS A 101 -2.52 -7.45 15.45
CA CYS A 101 -3.53 -7.41 16.50
C CYS A 101 -3.85 -8.83 16.98
N VAL A 102 -4.48 -8.91 18.15
CA VAL A 102 -5.03 -10.16 18.64
C VAL A 102 -6.26 -10.47 17.79
N PRO A 103 -6.39 -11.68 17.22
CA PRO A 103 -7.59 -12.04 16.46
C PRO A 103 -8.81 -11.96 17.38
N LEU A 104 -9.76 -11.10 17.02
CA LEU A 104 -11.02 -10.96 17.74
C LEU A 104 -12.07 -11.82 17.04
N ASN A 105 -12.71 -12.70 17.81
CA ASN A 105 -13.87 -13.43 17.31
C ASN A 105 -15.08 -12.48 17.20
N ALA A 106 -16.06 -12.82 16.36
CA ALA A 106 -17.27 -12.00 16.17
C ALA A 106 -18.01 -11.72 17.49
N THR A 107 -17.98 -12.68 18.43
CA THR A 107 -18.49 -12.52 19.80
C THR A 107 -17.75 -11.44 20.57
N HIS A 108 -16.40 -11.47 20.56
CA HIS A 108 -15.57 -10.47 21.21
C HIS A 108 -15.80 -9.07 20.62
N CYS A 109 -15.93 -8.97 19.30
CA CYS A 109 -16.26 -7.69 18.64
C CYS A 109 -17.59 -7.12 19.13
N ARG A 110 -18.65 -7.95 19.21
CA ARG A 110 -19.95 -7.51 19.72
C ARG A 110 -19.88 -7.07 21.18
N LEU A 111 -19.26 -7.87 22.05
CA LEU A 111 -19.14 -7.56 23.48
C LEU A 111 -18.36 -6.26 23.71
N ARG A 112 -17.23 -6.09 23.00
CA ARG A 112 -16.44 -4.85 23.09
C ARG A 112 -17.20 -3.63 22.60
N LEU A 113 -17.97 -3.77 21.51
CA LEU A 113 -18.79 -2.68 20.99
C LEU A 113 -19.92 -2.31 21.96
N THR A 114 -20.61 -3.29 22.52
CA THR A 114 -21.66 -3.07 23.52
C THR A 114 -21.09 -2.39 24.76
N TRP A 115 -19.99 -2.91 25.30
CA TRP A 115 -19.30 -2.30 26.44
C TRP A 115 -18.90 -0.85 26.16
N SER A 116 -18.31 -0.59 24.98
CA SER A 116 -17.90 0.76 24.59
C SER A 116 -19.09 1.71 24.50
N ARG A 117 -20.24 1.25 24.01
CA ARG A 117 -21.47 2.07 23.91
C ARG A 117 -22.07 2.36 25.28
N GLU A 118 -22.10 1.37 26.17
CA GLU A 118 -22.60 1.52 27.54
C GLU A 118 -21.77 2.52 28.34
N HIS A 119 -20.45 2.54 28.10
CA HIS A 119 -19.50 3.37 28.85
C HIS A 119 -19.10 4.66 28.10
N ALA A 120 -19.65 4.90 26.90
CA ALA A 120 -19.31 6.06 26.07
C ALA A 120 -19.63 7.41 26.73
N LEU A 121 -20.66 7.44 27.58
CA LEU A 121 -21.15 8.64 28.27
C LEU A 121 -20.75 8.68 29.75
N TRP A 122 -19.84 7.82 30.18
CA TRP A 122 -19.38 7.81 31.57
C TRP A 122 -18.64 9.11 31.92
N THR A 123 -18.98 9.63 33.10
CA THR A 123 -18.36 10.83 33.68
C THR A 123 -16.96 10.53 34.22
N PRO A 124 -16.08 11.54 34.30
CA PRO A 124 -14.76 11.41 34.93
C PRO A 124 -14.81 10.80 36.34
N GLN A 125 -15.83 11.13 37.13
CA GLN A 125 -16.02 10.61 38.48
C GLN A 125 -16.33 9.11 38.46
N GLN A 126 -17.14 8.64 37.51
CA GLN A 126 -17.40 7.21 37.33
C GLN A 126 -16.13 6.46 36.92
N TRP A 127 -15.30 7.03 36.04
CA TRP A 127 -14.00 6.45 35.69
C TRP A 127 -13.03 6.39 36.86
N SER A 128 -13.05 7.38 37.76
CA SER A 128 -12.15 7.42 38.94
C SER A 128 -12.40 6.30 39.95
N CYS A 129 -13.56 5.65 39.88
CA CYS A 129 -13.90 4.50 40.72
C CYS A 129 -13.48 3.15 40.10
N VAL A 130 -12.91 3.14 38.89
CA VAL A 130 -12.47 1.92 38.21
C VAL A 130 -10.99 1.68 38.49
N LEU A 131 -10.69 0.56 39.15
CA LEU A 131 -9.32 0.06 39.27
C LEU A 131 -8.99 -0.84 38.09
N PHE A 132 -7.97 -0.47 37.31
CA PHE A 132 -7.46 -1.31 36.24
C PHE A 132 -6.27 -2.12 36.74
N SER A 133 -6.31 -3.42 36.49
CA SER A 133 -5.16 -4.32 36.66
C SER A 133 -4.83 -4.96 35.32
N ASP A 134 -3.54 -5.04 35.01
CA ASP A 134 -3.03 -5.75 33.83
C ASP A 134 -1.74 -6.49 34.17
N GLU A 135 -1.50 -7.57 33.45
CA GLU A 135 -0.25 -8.32 33.51
C GLU A 135 0.57 -8.06 32.26
N SER A 136 1.65 -7.28 32.41
CA SER A 136 2.55 -6.96 31.31
C SER A 136 3.73 -7.93 31.27
N ARG A 137 3.91 -8.62 30.14
CA ARG A 137 5.07 -9.50 29.89
C ARG A 137 6.13 -8.81 29.04
N PHE A 138 7.36 -8.79 29.51
CA PHE A 138 8.52 -8.35 28.73
C PHE A 138 9.16 -9.57 28.05
N SER A 139 9.08 -9.62 26.72
CA SER A 139 9.67 -10.71 25.91
C SER A 139 11.12 -10.41 25.54
N LEU A 140 12.00 -11.42 25.63
CA LEU A 140 13.40 -11.30 25.19
C LEU A 140 13.57 -11.44 23.67
N GLN A 141 12.60 -12.06 22.98
CA GLN A 141 12.58 -12.11 21.53
C GLN A 141 12.16 -10.74 20.96
N SER A 142 12.98 -10.20 20.06
CA SER A 142 12.61 -9.01 19.30
C SER A 142 11.50 -9.37 18.33
N ASP A 143 10.32 -8.76 18.48
CA ASP A 143 9.31 -8.77 17.43
C ASP A 143 9.91 -8.05 16.21
N SER A 144 10.36 -8.80 15.21
CA SER A 144 10.91 -8.26 13.96
C SER A 144 9.83 -7.41 13.30
N ARG A 145 9.89 -6.09 13.48
CA ARG A 145 9.01 -5.10 12.82
C ARG A 145 9.40 -4.88 11.34
N ARG A 146 10.23 -5.77 10.78
CA ARG A 146 10.79 -5.68 9.41
C ARG A 146 9.98 -6.46 8.38
N THR A 147 8.93 -7.18 8.80
CA THR A 147 8.02 -7.87 7.89
C THR A 147 7.18 -6.87 7.12
N LEU A 148 7.16 -7.02 5.80
CA LEU A 148 6.28 -6.31 4.89
C LEU A 148 5.35 -7.33 4.22
N ILE A 149 4.13 -6.89 3.94
CA ILE A 149 3.16 -7.64 3.15
C ILE A 149 2.81 -6.87 1.89
N TRP A 150 2.58 -7.59 0.81
CA TRP A 150 2.08 -7.02 -0.44
C TRP A 150 0.56 -6.96 -0.38
N ARG A 151 0.00 -5.75 -0.37
CA ARG A 151 -1.46 -5.56 -0.32
C ARG A 151 -1.92 -4.34 -1.09
N ALA A 152 -3.21 -4.35 -1.43
CA ALA A 152 -3.87 -3.22 -2.04
C ALA A 152 -4.07 -2.05 -1.05
N PRO A 153 -4.19 -0.82 -1.55
CA PRO A 153 -4.67 0.31 -0.76
C PRO A 153 -6.05 0.00 -0.17
N GLY A 154 -6.33 0.50 1.04
CA GLY A 154 -7.62 0.32 1.71
C GLY A 154 -7.82 -1.03 2.41
N THR A 155 -7.09 -2.10 2.06
CA THR A 155 -7.31 -3.44 2.64
C THR A 155 -6.58 -3.69 3.96
N ARG A 156 -6.27 -2.63 4.71
CA ARG A 156 -5.38 -2.67 5.89
C ARG A 156 -5.86 -3.61 7.00
N TYR A 157 -7.16 -3.63 7.26
CA TYR A 157 -7.76 -4.38 8.36
C TYR A 157 -8.45 -5.67 7.90
N HIS A 158 -8.22 -6.09 6.65
CA HIS A 158 -8.67 -7.42 6.23
C HIS A 158 -7.91 -8.48 7.02
N GLN A 159 -8.61 -9.53 7.42
CA GLN A 159 -8.04 -10.62 8.20
C GLN A 159 -6.83 -11.24 7.49
N GLU A 160 -6.87 -11.31 6.16
CA GLU A 160 -5.77 -11.82 5.34
C GLU A 160 -4.49 -10.96 5.39
N ASN A 161 -4.59 -9.68 5.75
CA ASN A 161 -3.49 -8.70 5.79
C ASN A 161 -3.06 -8.35 7.23
N THR A 162 -3.65 -9.04 8.20
CA THR A 162 -3.40 -8.88 9.61
C THR A 162 -2.55 -10.04 10.09
N ILE A 163 -1.45 -9.73 10.75
CA ILE A 163 -0.64 -10.75 11.41
C ILE A 163 -1.16 -10.91 12.82
N GLU A 164 -1.51 -12.14 13.18
CA GLU A 164 -1.92 -12.45 14.53
C GLU A 164 -0.74 -12.21 15.48
N ARG A 165 -0.99 -11.41 16.52
CA ARG A 165 -0.06 -11.32 17.63
C ARG A 165 -0.17 -12.64 18.41
N HIS A 166 0.74 -13.58 18.15
CA HIS A 166 0.81 -14.83 18.92
C HIS A 166 0.84 -14.51 20.41
N ARG A 167 -0.08 -15.15 21.13
CA ARG A 167 -0.08 -15.17 22.59
C ARG A 167 1.07 -16.06 23.05
N TYR A 168 2.08 -15.43 23.65
CA TYR A 168 3.02 -16.09 24.58
C TYR A 168 3.99 -17.14 23.97
N GLY A 169 4.75 -16.76 22.94
CA GLY A 169 5.94 -17.51 22.52
C GLY A 169 7.21 -16.96 23.17
N GLY A 170 8.00 -17.82 23.83
CA GLY A 170 9.38 -17.51 24.25
C GLY A 170 9.59 -17.10 25.72
N ALA A 171 10.85 -17.03 26.11
CA ALA A 171 11.30 -16.62 27.45
C ALA A 171 11.08 -15.12 27.70
N GLY A 172 10.72 -14.77 28.94
CA GLY A 172 10.34 -13.42 29.33
C GLY A 172 9.83 -13.39 30.78
N TRP A 173 9.68 -12.19 31.32
CA TRP A 173 9.28 -11.96 32.71
C TRP A 173 7.93 -11.26 32.76
N LEU A 174 7.13 -11.58 33.79
CA LEU A 174 5.84 -10.94 34.06
C LEU A 174 6.04 -9.84 35.10
N ALA A 175 5.41 -8.70 34.88
CA ALA A 175 5.26 -7.64 35.85
C ALA A 175 3.76 -7.42 36.10
N PHE A 176 3.40 -7.28 37.37
CA PHE A 176 2.05 -6.93 37.80
C PHE A 176 2.04 -5.46 38.23
N GLY A 177 1.03 -4.72 37.80
CA GLY A 177 0.84 -3.32 38.17
C GLY A 177 -0.64 -3.00 38.33
N GLU A 178 -0.93 -2.16 39.32
CA GLU A 178 -2.24 -1.53 39.51
C GLU A 178 -2.06 -0.03 39.34
N GLU A 179 -2.90 0.59 38.53
CA GLU A 179 -2.81 2.02 38.23
C GLU A 179 -4.18 2.69 38.32
N LEU A 180 -4.22 3.80 39.07
CA LEU A 180 -5.38 4.68 39.15
C LEU A 180 -5.14 5.88 38.22
N PHE A 181 -5.79 5.90 37.07
CA PHE A 181 -5.66 7.01 36.11
C PHE A 181 -6.49 8.22 36.57
N LEU A 182 -5.83 9.37 36.75
CA LEU A 182 -6.50 10.69 36.69
C LEU A 182 -6.77 11.01 35.20
N VAL A 183 -7.95 11.57 34.93
CA VAL A 183 -8.74 11.36 33.71
C VAL A 183 -8.23 11.93 32.35
N PRO A 184 -7.19 12.77 32.17
CA PRO A 184 -6.94 13.33 30.83
C PRO A 184 -6.56 12.32 29.73
N GLU A 185 -6.08 11.12 30.08
CA GLU A 185 -5.49 10.19 29.08
C GLU A 185 -6.43 9.07 28.58
N LEU A 186 -7.58 8.84 29.25
CA LEU A 186 -8.44 7.68 28.95
C LEU A 186 -9.27 7.82 27.66
N THR A 187 -9.41 9.03 27.11
CA THR A 187 -10.17 9.24 25.86
C THR A 187 -9.50 8.60 24.64
N CYS A 188 -8.19 8.30 24.72
CA CYS A 188 -7.44 7.68 23.62
C CYS A 188 -7.44 6.14 23.63
N MET A 189 -7.75 5.47 24.76
CA MET A 189 -7.63 4.01 24.90
C MET A 189 -8.80 3.21 24.31
N PHE A 190 -9.97 3.84 24.13
CA PHE A 190 -11.21 3.15 23.75
C PHE A 190 -11.87 3.66 22.46
N ARG A 191 -11.18 4.51 21.69
CA ARG A 191 -11.63 4.89 20.34
C ARG A 191 -11.42 3.69 19.40
N VAL A 192 -12.52 2.99 19.08
CA VAL A 192 -12.61 2.03 17.97
C VAL A 192 -12.43 2.76 16.64
#